data_AF-A0A554LWG6-F1
#
_entry.id   AF-A0A554LWG6-F1
#
_cell.length_a   1.000
_cell.length_b   1.000
_cell.length_c   1.000
_cell.angle_alpha   90.00
_cell.angle_beta   90.00
_cell.angle_gamma   90.00
#
_symmetry.space_group_name_H-M   'P 1'
#
loop_
_entity.id
_entity.type
_entity.pdbx_description
1 polymer ?
#
loop_
_entity_poly.entity_id
_entity_poly.type
_entity_poly.pdbx_seq_one_letter_code
_entity_poly.pdbx_strand_id
1 'polypeptide(L)'
;MPSIWSPESDTHITAQYSQKTLDQKVRNKSALQKECGWPVEAKRAMVCLPLGMTEALGGQVFRSMLPGLFTQSMELLILGKGSKEYGTLFTELQKEHGHRIAILPASEASVHKILAASDIALFLANVESSPEVRACLSYGVIPVAPECDTLENYDPVQERGTGFLYAPAKNPEQTAWSAFAALARALETFKFPFDWKTIQRQCMESTK
;
A
#
# COMPACT_ATOMS: atom_id res chain seq x y z
N MET A 1 4.05 21.02 -14.60
CA MET A 1 4.38 21.42 -13.21
C MET A 1 4.85 20.16 -12.49
N PRO A 2 5.91 20.19 -11.67
CA PRO A 2 6.25 19.02 -10.87
C PRO A 2 5.03 18.64 -10.02
N SER A 3 4.66 17.35 -10.00
CA SER A 3 3.58 16.87 -9.16
C SER A 3 3.90 17.17 -7.70
N ILE A 4 2.91 17.61 -6.94
CA ILE A 4 2.99 17.77 -5.46
C ILE A 4 3.51 16.47 -4.81
N TRP A 5 3.30 15.33 -5.49
CA TRP A 5 3.75 14.00 -5.11
C TRP A 5 5.07 13.66 -5.80
N SER A 6 6.21 13.91 -5.16
CA SER A 6 7.54 13.53 -5.65
C SER A 6 8.50 13.21 -4.50
N PRO A 7 8.92 11.95 -4.32
CA PRO A 7 9.85 11.58 -3.24
C PRO A 7 11.25 12.21 -3.39
N GLU A 8 11.57 12.78 -4.56
CA GLU A 8 12.87 13.42 -4.82
C GLU A 8 12.99 14.79 -4.13
N SER A 9 11.87 15.47 -3.89
CA SER A 9 11.82 16.82 -3.33
C SER A 9 10.86 16.93 -2.13
N ASP A 10 10.27 15.81 -1.70
CA ASP A 10 9.34 15.78 -0.59
C ASP A 10 10.04 16.06 0.74
N THR A 11 9.60 17.10 1.44
CA THR A 11 10.15 17.53 2.74
C THR A 11 9.42 16.91 3.93
N HIS A 12 8.31 16.20 3.72
CA HIS A 12 7.56 15.51 4.77
C HIS A 12 8.15 14.13 5.11
N ILE A 13 9.06 13.62 4.30
CA ILE A 13 9.62 12.26 4.42
C ILE A 13 11.03 12.30 5.01
N THR A 14 11.43 11.22 5.68
CA THR A 14 12.71 11.16 6.40
C THR A 14 13.92 11.18 5.46
N ALA A 15 13.81 10.53 4.31
CA ALA A 15 14.86 10.48 3.31
C ALA A 15 14.25 10.61 1.92
N GLN A 16 14.66 11.65 1.19
CA GLN A 16 14.33 11.81 -0.23
C GLN A 16 14.98 10.71 -1.06
N TYR A 17 14.29 10.29 -2.12
CA TYR A 17 14.75 9.25 -3.02
C TYR A 17 14.16 9.41 -4.41
N SER A 18 14.81 8.79 -5.37
CA SER A 18 14.43 8.75 -6.78
C SER A 18 14.33 7.31 -7.25
N GLN A 19 13.89 7.13 -8.49
CA GLN A 19 13.95 5.84 -9.18
C GLN A 19 15.38 5.23 -9.18
N LYS A 20 16.41 6.08 -9.20
CA LYS A 20 17.82 5.66 -9.19
C LYS A 20 18.35 5.33 -7.79
N THR A 21 17.67 5.81 -6.75
CA THR A 21 18.09 5.69 -5.34
C THR A 21 17.01 5.04 -4.46
N LEU A 22 16.24 4.10 -5.04
CA LEU A 22 15.16 3.35 -4.35
C LEU A 22 15.64 2.63 -3.08
N ASP A 23 16.92 2.30 -2.97
CA ASP A 23 17.53 1.76 -1.75
C ASP A 23 17.38 2.70 -0.54
N GLN A 24 17.26 4.01 -0.76
CA GLN A 24 17.05 5.00 0.30
C GLN A 24 15.63 4.95 0.88
N LYS A 25 14.65 4.40 0.15
CA LYS A 25 13.24 4.29 0.59
C LYS A 25 13.13 3.54 1.93
N VAL A 26 14.02 2.56 2.20
CA VAL A 26 14.04 1.79 3.46
C VAL A 26 14.20 2.69 4.70
N ARG A 27 14.84 3.85 4.58
CA ARG A 27 15.01 4.79 5.69
C ARG A 27 13.67 5.37 6.15
N ASN A 28 12.76 5.64 5.21
CA ASN A 28 11.40 6.10 5.52
C ASN A 28 10.61 5.01 6.23
N LYS A 29 10.69 3.76 5.73
CA LYS A 29 10.09 2.60 6.40
C LYS A 29 10.57 2.44 7.84
N SER A 30 11.89 2.39 8.03
CA SER A 30 12.48 2.21 9.36
C SER A 30 12.18 3.37 10.31
N ALA A 31 12.09 4.60 9.80
CA ALA A 31 11.70 5.75 10.61
C ALA A 31 10.24 5.64 11.06
N LEU A 32 9.33 5.25 10.17
CA LEU A 32 7.92 5.11 10.50
C LEU A 32 7.66 3.92 11.44
N GLN A 33 8.35 2.79 11.27
CA GLN A 33 8.33 1.68 12.23
C GLN A 33 8.70 2.17 13.65
N LYS A 34 9.75 3.00 13.77
CA LYS A 34 10.15 3.58 15.06
C LYS A 34 9.09 4.53 15.63
N GLU A 35 8.52 5.41 14.78
CA GLU A 35 7.45 6.34 15.17
C GLU A 35 6.21 5.60 15.69
N CYS A 36 5.87 4.46 15.09
CA CYS A 36 4.78 3.60 15.51
C CYS A 36 5.11 2.67 16.70
N GLY A 37 6.37 2.64 17.16
CA GLY A 37 6.82 1.75 18.24
C GLY A 37 6.93 0.27 17.83
N TRP A 38 7.12 0.00 16.54
CA TRP A 38 7.24 -1.36 15.99
C TRP A 38 8.69 -1.85 15.95
N PRO A 39 8.90 -3.18 15.88
CA PRO A 39 10.20 -3.73 15.49
C PRO A 39 10.66 -3.15 14.14
N VAL A 40 11.90 -2.69 14.07
CA VAL A 40 12.46 -2.12 12.83
C VAL A 40 12.93 -3.27 11.93
N GLU A 41 12.04 -3.73 11.06
CA GLU A 41 12.28 -4.86 10.16
C GLU A 41 12.10 -4.48 8.69
N ALA A 42 13.20 -4.19 8.00
CA ALA A 42 13.15 -3.79 6.58
C ALA A 42 12.55 -4.86 5.64
N LYS A 43 12.68 -6.14 6.02
CA LYS A 43 12.16 -7.30 5.28
C LYS A 43 10.68 -7.60 5.57
N ARG A 44 10.06 -6.90 6.52
CA ARG A 44 8.62 -6.98 6.76
C ARG A 44 7.93 -6.08 5.74
N ALA A 45 6.94 -6.62 5.05
CA ALA A 45 6.16 -5.86 4.10
C ALA A 45 5.27 -4.86 4.87
N MET A 46 5.26 -3.61 4.42
CA MET A 46 4.41 -2.56 4.95
C MET A 46 3.32 -2.27 3.93
N VAL A 47 2.09 -2.64 4.29
CA VAL A 47 0.89 -2.45 3.47
C VAL A 47 0.15 -1.22 3.99
N CYS A 48 -0.38 -0.39 3.10
CA CYS A 48 -1.21 0.74 3.48
C CYS A 48 -2.61 0.71 2.89
N LEU A 49 -3.53 1.33 3.65
CA LEU A 49 -4.82 1.81 3.18
C LEU A 49 -4.72 3.33 3.02
N PRO A 50 -4.25 3.82 1.86
CA PRO A 50 -3.85 5.23 1.69
C PRO A 50 -5.06 6.18 1.74
N LEU A 51 -6.27 5.67 1.51
CA LEU A 51 -7.53 6.41 1.52
C LEU A 51 -8.29 6.31 2.86
N GLY A 52 -7.76 5.53 3.81
CA GLY A 52 -8.53 5.07 4.96
C GLY A 52 -9.58 4.04 4.54
N MET A 53 -10.77 4.05 5.16
CA MET A 53 -11.83 3.08 4.81
C MET A 53 -13.25 3.59 5.02
N THR A 54 -14.11 3.26 4.06
CA THR A 54 -15.57 3.38 4.12
C THR A 54 -16.17 2.19 3.38
N GLU A 55 -17.50 2.05 3.39
CA GLU A 55 -18.16 1.02 2.59
C GLU A 55 -17.85 1.18 1.09
N ALA A 56 -17.88 2.42 0.59
CA ALA A 56 -17.58 2.75 -0.80
C ALA A 56 -16.11 2.47 -1.19
N LEU A 57 -15.21 2.35 -0.21
CA LEU A 57 -13.80 1.99 -0.43
C LEU A 57 -13.56 0.46 -0.34
N GLY A 58 -14.62 -0.35 -0.34
CA GLY A 58 -14.53 -1.80 -0.27
C GLY A 58 -14.42 -2.33 1.16
N GLY A 59 -15.01 -1.64 2.13
CA GLY A 59 -14.92 -2.00 3.55
C GLY A 59 -15.46 -3.39 3.88
N GLN A 60 -16.56 -3.84 3.25
CA GLN A 60 -17.04 -5.22 3.39
C GLN A 60 -16.01 -6.25 2.88
N VAL A 61 -15.35 -5.97 1.75
CA VAL A 61 -14.28 -6.81 1.20
C VAL A 61 -13.13 -6.88 2.19
N PHE A 62 -12.71 -5.74 2.75
CA PHE A 62 -11.66 -5.67 3.77
C PHE A 62 -11.98 -6.54 4.99
N ARG A 63 -13.21 -6.43 5.53
CA ARG A 63 -13.66 -7.23 6.67
C ARG A 63 -13.58 -8.73 6.39
N SER A 64 -13.99 -9.16 5.19
CA SER A 64 -13.88 -10.56 4.77
C SER A 64 -12.43 -11.03 4.61
N MET A 65 -11.49 -10.12 4.31
CA MET A 65 -10.05 -10.44 4.21
C MET A 65 -9.35 -10.52 5.58
N LEU A 66 -9.86 -9.85 6.62
CA LEU A 66 -9.20 -9.71 7.92
C LEU A 66 -8.62 -11.01 8.51
N PRO A 67 -9.36 -12.14 8.56
CA PRO A 67 -8.81 -13.39 9.09
C PRO A 67 -7.55 -13.84 8.34
N GLY A 68 -7.55 -13.70 7.00
CA GLY A 68 -6.40 -14.00 6.17
C GLY A 68 -5.24 -13.03 6.40
N LEU A 69 -5.52 -11.72 6.50
CA LEU A 69 -4.51 -10.69 6.74
C LEU A 69 -3.69 -10.96 8.01
N PHE A 70 -4.32 -11.44 9.09
CA PHE A 70 -3.61 -11.70 10.34
C PHE A 70 -2.65 -12.89 10.31
N THR A 71 -2.83 -13.80 9.35
CA THR A 71 -1.90 -14.93 9.11
C THR A 71 -0.62 -14.50 8.39
N GLN A 72 -0.63 -13.30 7.78
CA GLN A 72 0.48 -12.81 6.99
C GLN A 72 1.50 -12.06 7.87
N SER A 73 2.77 -12.17 7.52
CA SER A 73 3.86 -11.44 8.19
C SER A 73 4.04 -10.05 7.57
N MET A 74 3.09 -9.15 7.85
CA MET A 74 3.08 -7.77 7.34
C MET A 74 2.73 -6.76 8.44
N GLU A 75 3.00 -5.50 8.15
CA GLU A 75 2.54 -4.32 8.88
C GLU A 75 1.42 -3.63 8.10
N LEU A 76 0.46 -3.04 8.79
CA LEU A 76 -0.67 -2.33 8.20
C LEU A 76 -0.72 -0.88 8.70
N LEU A 77 -0.61 0.05 7.75
CA LEU A 77 -0.80 1.48 7.97
C LEU A 77 -2.16 1.91 7.43
N ILE A 78 -2.93 2.62 8.25
CA ILE A 78 -4.22 3.16 7.87
C ILE A 78 -4.17 4.69 7.97
N LEU A 79 -4.56 5.39 6.91
CA LEU A 79 -4.87 6.82 7.04
C LEU A 79 -6.16 6.97 7.84
N GLY A 80 -6.15 7.76 8.91
CA GLY A 80 -7.26 7.98 9.84
C GLY A 80 -8.41 8.81 9.27
N LYS A 81 -8.94 8.38 8.12
CA LYS A 81 -10.06 8.96 7.38
C LYS A 81 -11.08 7.84 7.12
N GLY A 82 -12.36 8.09 7.36
CA GLY A 82 -13.36 7.05 7.15
C GLY A 82 -14.68 7.26 7.91
N SER A 83 -15.55 6.26 7.86
CA SER A 83 -16.78 6.25 8.64
C SER A 83 -16.49 5.89 10.11
N LYS A 84 -17.41 6.24 11.02
CA LYS A 84 -17.31 5.88 12.43
C LYS A 84 -17.15 4.38 12.64
N GLU A 85 -17.85 3.57 11.85
CA GLU A 85 -17.82 2.12 11.92
C GLU A 85 -16.42 1.55 11.67
N TYR A 86 -15.75 2.00 10.60
CA TYR A 86 -14.38 1.59 10.28
C TYR A 86 -13.34 2.22 11.23
N GLY A 87 -13.60 3.42 11.73
CA GLY A 87 -12.80 4.03 12.79
C GLY A 87 -12.76 3.19 14.06
N THR A 88 -13.93 2.70 14.52
CA THR A 88 -14.02 1.78 15.66
C THR A 88 -13.27 0.49 15.37
N LEU A 89 -13.51 -0.14 14.21
CA LEU A 89 -12.84 -1.38 13.80
C LEU A 89 -11.31 -1.24 13.87
N PHE A 90 -10.74 -0.22 13.22
CA PHE A 90 -9.29 -0.06 13.21
C PHE A 90 -8.71 0.27 14.57
N THR A 91 -9.44 1.01 15.42
CA THR A 91 -8.99 1.31 16.78
C THR A 91 -8.91 0.05 17.63
N GLU A 92 -9.89 -0.85 17.50
CA GLU A 92 -9.87 -2.17 18.14
C GLU A 92 -8.71 -3.02 17.62
N LEU A 93 -8.52 -3.08 16.30
CA LEU A 93 -7.41 -3.81 15.69
C LEU A 93 -6.04 -3.26 16.11
N GLN A 94 -5.88 -1.94 16.19
CA GLN A 94 -4.64 -1.31 16.67
C GLN A 94 -4.41 -1.61 18.16
N LYS A 95 -5.47 -1.67 18.98
CA LYS A 95 -5.34 -2.05 20.39
C LYS A 95 -4.84 -3.50 20.54
N GLU A 96 -5.35 -4.42 19.73
CA GLU A 96 -5.00 -5.85 19.78
C GLU A 96 -3.66 -6.15 19.09
N HIS A 97 -3.34 -5.43 18.02
CA HIS A 97 -2.19 -5.68 17.15
C HIS A 97 -1.29 -4.45 16.97
N GLY A 98 -1.17 -3.60 17.99
CA GLY A 98 -0.44 -2.33 17.94
C GLY A 98 1.05 -2.43 17.62
N HIS A 99 1.62 -3.64 17.68
CA HIS A 99 2.98 -3.93 17.24
C HIS A 99 3.14 -4.04 15.71
N ARG A 100 2.04 -4.02 14.95
CA ARG A 100 2.04 -4.12 13.48
C ARG A 100 0.89 -3.40 12.77
N ILE A 101 -0.04 -2.77 13.51
CA ILE A 101 -1.17 -2.00 12.96
C ILE A 101 -1.16 -0.60 13.54
N ALA A 102 -1.22 0.42 12.69
CA ALA A 102 -1.26 1.81 13.12
C ALA A 102 -2.19 2.64 12.27
N ILE A 103 -2.90 3.54 12.94
CA ILE A 103 -3.70 4.58 12.33
C ILE A 103 -2.91 5.88 12.42
N LEU A 104 -2.60 6.50 11.27
CA LEU A 104 -1.98 7.81 11.22
C LEU A 104 -3.04 8.91 11.08
N PRO A 105 -2.83 10.11 11.62
CA PRO A 105 -3.76 11.22 11.46
C PRO A 105 -4.03 11.54 9.99
N ALA A 106 -5.26 11.93 9.63
CA ALA A 106 -5.60 12.37 8.29
C ALA A 106 -5.04 13.78 8.00
N SER A 107 -3.73 13.86 7.77
CA SER A 107 -3.01 15.06 7.38
C SER A 107 -2.20 14.81 6.11
N GLU A 108 -1.86 15.88 5.39
CA GLU A 108 -1.00 15.81 4.20
C GLU A 108 0.34 15.15 4.53
N ALA A 109 1.01 15.61 5.59
CA ALA A 109 2.28 15.02 6.04
C ALA A 109 2.18 13.51 6.33
N SER A 110 1.07 13.04 6.91
CA SER A 110 0.86 11.60 7.11
C SER A 110 0.72 10.85 5.79
N VAL A 111 0.02 11.39 4.80
CA VAL A 111 -0.10 10.76 3.47
C VAL A 111 1.29 10.59 2.85
N HIS A 112 2.09 11.65 2.82
CA HIS A 112 3.47 11.60 2.32
C HIS A 112 4.32 10.54 3.05
N LYS A 113 4.27 10.51 4.38
CA LYS A 113 4.97 9.49 5.20
C LYS A 113 4.51 8.06 4.87
N ILE A 114 3.20 7.82 4.79
CA ILE A 114 2.64 6.52 4.45
C ILE A 114 3.15 6.08 3.08
N LEU A 115 3.07 6.94 2.06
CA LEU A 115 3.50 6.61 0.71
C LEU A 115 5.02 6.33 0.65
N ALA A 116 5.85 7.11 1.36
CA ALA A 116 7.28 6.89 1.36
C ALA A 116 7.74 5.65 2.13
N ALA A 117 6.97 5.21 3.13
CA ALA A 117 7.31 4.06 3.96
C ALA A 117 6.75 2.73 3.42
N SER A 118 5.59 2.77 2.76
CA SER A 118 4.85 1.56 2.35
C SER A 118 5.48 0.89 1.12
N ASP A 119 5.36 -0.43 1.07
CA ASP A 119 5.69 -1.22 -0.11
C ASP A 119 4.47 -1.45 -0.99
N ILE A 120 3.33 -1.73 -0.37
CA ILE A 120 2.07 -2.11 -1.04
C ILE A 120 0.96 -1.14 -0.63
N ALA A 121 0.13 -0.73 -1.57
CA ALA A 121 -1.11 -0.01 -1.31
C ALA A 121 -2.30 -0.90 -1.68
N LEU A 122 -3.22 -1.11 -0.74
CA LEU A 122 -4.39 -1.94 -0.96
C LEU A 122 -5.61 -1.07 -1.34
N PHE A 123 -6.13 -1.30 -2.53
CA PHE A 123 -7.35 -0.70 -3.04
C PHE A 123 -8.41 -1.80 -3.20
N LEU A 124 -9.57 -1.61 -2.58
CA LEU A 124 -10.62 -2.63 -2.53
C LEU A 124 -11.89 -2.25 -3.29
N ALA A 125 -11.86 -1.11 -3.97
CA ALA A 125 -12.92 -0.58 -4.80
C ALA A 125 -12.34 -0.07 -6.12
N ASN A 126 -13.22 0.35 -7.04
CA ASN A 126 -12.82 0.86 -8.34
C ASN A 126 -11.80 2.02 -8.20
N VAL A 127 -10.70 1.92 -8.94
CA VAL A 127 -9.58 2.88 -8.93
C VAL A 127 -9.45 3.67 -10.23
N GLU A 128 -10.43 3.55 -11.14
CA GLU A 128 -10.43 4.27 -12.40
C GLU A 128 -10.22 5.77 -12.18
N SER A 129 -9.19 6.33 -12.79
CA SER A 129 -8.80 7.74 -12.60
C SER A 129 -8.48 8.18 -11.15
N SER A 130 -8.11 7.26 -10.25
CA SER A 130 -7.74 7.63 -8.87
C SER A 130 -6.41 8.39 -8.79
N PRO A 131 -6.38 9.64 -8.28
CA PRO A 131 -5.13 10.37 -8.07
C PRO A 131 -4.23 9.71 -7.03
N GLU A 132 -4.79 8.96 -6.09
CA GLU A 132 -4.04 8.24 -5.05
C GLU A 132 -3.26 7.05 -5.62
N VAL A 133 -3.79 6.36 -6.64
CA VAL A 133 -3.01 5.35 -7.37
C VAL A 133 -1.78 6.02 -8.02
N ARG A 134 -1.96 7.15 -8.70
CA ARG A 134 -0.84 7.89 -9.29
C ARG A 134 0.18 8.31 -8.25
N ALA A 135 -0.26 8.81 -7.08
CA ALA A 135 0.63 9.14 -5.98
C ALA A 135 1.39 7.92 -5.45
N CYS A 136 0.74 6.76 -5.31
CA CYS A 136 1.40 5.50 -4.94
C CYS A 136 2.51 5.13 -5.94
N LEU A 137 2.20 5.18 -7.24
CA LEU A 137 3.16 4.88 -8.30
C LEU A 137 4.36 5.84 -8.29
N SER A 138 4.13 7.15 -8.08
CA SER A 138 5.19 8.15 -7.95
C SER A 138 6.16 7.87 -6.79
N TYR A 139 5.69 7.19 -5.74
CA TYR A 139 6.50 6.80 -4.57
C TYR A 139 7.03 5.36 -4.68
N GLY A 140 6.80 4.66 -5.80
CA GLY A 140 7.15 3.24 -5.94
C GLY A 140 6.46 2.37 -4.89
N VAL A 141 5.23 2.70 -4.54
CA VAL A 141 4.31 1.88 -3.75
C VAL A 141 3.46 1.09 -4.74
N ILE A 142 3.46 -0.23 -4.63
CA ILE A 142 2.88 -1.11 -5.64
C ILE A 142 1.40 -1.36 -5.28
N PRO A 143 0.44 -0.99 -6.14
CA PRO A 143 -0.97 -1.22 -5.87
C PRO A 143 -1.34 -2.71 -5.94
N VAL A 144 -2.14 -3.16 -4.97
CA VAL A 144 -3.03 -4.30 -5.10
C VAL A 144 -4.42 -3.73 -5.32
N ALA A 145 -5.00 -3.93 -6.50
CA ALA A 145 -6.22 -3.22 -6.91
C ALA A 145 -7.10 -4.09 -7.81
N PRO A 146 -8.39 -3.76 -7.99
CA PRO A 146 -9.19 -4.35 -9.05
C PRO A 146 -8.56 -4.09 -10.42
N GLU A 147 -8.84 -4.95 -11.40
CA GLU A 147 -8.50 -4.71 -12.80
C GLU A 147 -9.00 -3.33 -13.29
N CYS A 148 -8.13 -2.59 -13.98
CA CYS A 148 -8.40 -1.27 -14.54
C CYS A 148 -7.43 -0.99 -15.71
N ASP A 149 -7.70 0.06 -16.49
CA ASP A 149 -6.92 0.38 -17.69
C ASP A 149 -5.61 1.14 -17.37
N THR A 150 -5.49 1.68 -16.17
CA THR A 150 -4.36 2.52 -15.74
C THR A 150 -3.20 1.74 -15.11
N LEU A 151 -3.38 0.44 -14.85
CA LEU A 151 -2.39 -0.43 -14.22
C LEU A 151 -2.16 -1.68 -15.06
N GLU A 152 -0.93 -2.20 -15.02
CA GLU A 152 -0.56 -3.45 -15.67
C GLU A 152 -0.30 -4.51 -14.60
N ASN A 153 -1.01 -5.64 -14.64
CA ASN A 153 -0.80 -6.73 -13.68
C ASN A 153 0.60 -7.32 -13.88
N TYR A 154 1.34 -7.51 -12.78
CA TYR A 154 2.69 -8.03 -12.84
C TYR A 154 2.74 -9.47 -13.36
N ASP A 155 3.49 -9.65 -14.45
CA ASP A 155 3.87 -10.92 -15.05
C ASP A 155 5.34 -11.23 -14.72
N PRO A 156 5.63 -12.25 -13.90
CA PRO A 156 7.00 -12.62 -13.54
C PRO A 156 7.80 -13.24 -14.71
N VAL A 157 7.14 -13.72 -15.76
CA VAL A 157 7.84 -14.25 -16.95
C VAL A 157 8.39 -13.12 -17.81
N GLN A 158 7.64 -12.02 -17.92
CA GLN A 158 8.04 -10.83 -18.66
C GLN A 158 8.77 -9.80 -17.79
N GLU A 159 8.84 -10.04 -16.48
CA GLU A 159 9.34 -9.10 -15.47
C GLU A 159 8.70 -7.71 -15.59
N ARG A 160 7.40 -7.66 -15.92
CA ARG A 160 6.69 -6.43 -16.30
C ARG A 160 5.35 -6.29 -15.58
N GLY A 161 5.06 -5.07 -15.15
CA GLY A 161 3.78 -4.64 -14.57
C GLY A 161 3.97 -3.57 -13.50
N THR A 162 2.88 -2.90 -13.16
CA THR A 162 2.84 -1.79 -12.19
C THR A 162 1.99 -2.08 -10.97
N GLY A 163 1.38 -3.26 -10.86
CA GLY A 163 0.54 -3.66 -9.74
C GLY A 163 0.20 -5.14 -9.71
N PHE A 164 -0.49 -5.58 -8.66
CA PHE A 164 -1.06 -6.91 -8.54
C PHE A 164 -2.58 -6.79 -8.63
N LEU A 165 -3.12 -7.08 -9.82
CA LEU A 165 -4.53 -6.87 -10.10
C LEU A 165 -5.37 -8.11 -9.74
N TYR A 166 -6.64 -7.89 -9.46
CA TYR A 166 -7.62 -8.95 -9.24
C TYR A 166 -8.95 -8.65 -9.91
N ALA A 167 -9.62 -9.69 -10.39
CA ALA A 167 -10.96 -9.58 -10.93
C ALA A 167 -11.99 -9.47 -9.79
N PRO A 168 -12.79 -8.39 -9.71
CA PRO A 168 -13.89 -8.32 -8.76
C PRO A 168 -15.00 -9.31 -9.12
N ALA A 169 -15.63 -9.91 -8.11
CA ALA A 169 -16.75 -10.82 -8.27
C ALA A 169 -18.07 -10.15 -7.89
N LYS A 170 -19.20 -10.82 -8.22
CA LYS A 170 -20.54 -10.35 -7.84
C LYS A 170 -20.76 -10.33 -6.32
N ASN A 171 -20.13 -11.26 -5.60
CA ASN A 171 -20.22 -11.38 -4.15
C ASN A 171 -18.97 -10.76 -3.50
N PRO A 172 -19.12 -9.85 -2.52
CA PRO A 172 -18.03 -9.31 -1.72
C PRO A 172 -17.07 -10.35 -1.12
N GLU A 173 -17.57 -11.52 -0.69
CA GLU A 173 -16.69 -12.57 -0.16
C GLU A 173 -15.78 -13.16 -1.24
N GLN A 174 -16.31 -13.41 -2.44
CA GLN A 174 -15.50 -13.89 -3.57
C GLN A 174 -14.49 -12.83 -4.01
N THR A 175 -14.89 -11.56 -4.02
CA THR A 175 -13.97 -10.44 -4.26
C THR A 175 -12.86 -10.40 -3.21
N ALA A 176 -13.16 -10.67 -1.94
CA ALA A 176 -12.17 -10.74 -0.87
C ALA A 176 -11.15 -11.86 -1.09
N TRP A 177 -11.57 -13.03 -1.58
CA TRP A 177 -10.65 -14.10 -1.95
C TRP A 177 -9.71 -13.70 -3.10
N SER A 178 -10.24 -13.09 -4.16
CA SER A 178 -9.42 -12.61 -5.29
C SER A 178 -8.45 -11.51 -4.87
N ALA A 179 -8.90 -10.55 -4.06
CA ALA A 179 -8.07 -9.48 -3.52
C ALA A 179 -6.99 -10.02 -2.59
N PHE A 180 -7.32 -10.97 -1.72
CA PHE A 180 -6.37 -11.64 -0.85
C PHE A 180 -5.33 -12.45 -1.64
N ALA A 181 -5.74 -13.14 -2.71
CA ALA A 181 -4.83 -13.85 -3.58
C ALA A 181 -3.83 -12.89 -4.27
N ALA A 182 -4.29 -11.74 -4.75
CA ALA A 182 -3.40 -10.71 -5.31
C ALA A 182 -2.45 -10.13 -4.26
N LEU A 183 -2.93 -9.87 -3.04
CA LEU A 183 -2.07 -9.43 -1.94
C LEU A 183 -1.04 -10.51 -1.57
N ALA A 184 -1.42 -11.78 -1.52
CA ALA A 184 -0.49 -12.87 -1.26
C ALA A 184 0.60 -12.96 -2.34
N ARG A 185 0.26 -12.81 -3.62
CA ARG A 185 1.25 -12.70 -4.71
C ARG A 185 2.20 -11.54 -4.49
N ALA A 186 1.69 -10.37 -4.09
CA ALA A 186 2.52 -9.20 -3.81
C ALA A 186 3.48 -9.45 -2.64
N LEU A 187 2.98 -10.02 -1.53
CA LEU A 187 3.77 -10.34 -0.34
C LEU A 187 4.85 -11.40 -0.61
N GLU A 188 4.55 -12.42 -1.41
CA GLU A 188 5.54 -13.41 -1.82
C GLU A 188 6.60 -12.81 -2.75
N THR A 189 6.18 -11.99 -3.73
CA THR A 189 7.11 -11.30 -4.65
C THR A 189 8.01 -10.31 -3.91
N PHE A 190 7.50 -9.65 -2.85
CA PHE A 190 8.28 -8.74 -2.01
C PHE A 190 9.51 -9.40 -1.37
N LYS A 191 9.50 -10.73 -1.18
CA LYS A 191 10.63 -11.49 -0.66
C LYS A 191 11.80 -11.57 -1.65
N PHE A 192 11.59 -11.20 -2.92
CA PHE A 192 12.58 -11.17 -3.99
C PHE A 192 12.94 -9.71 -4.34
N PRO A 193 14.01 -9.14 -3.76
CA PRO A 193 14.29 -7.71 -3.86
C PRO A 193 14.64 -7.23 -5.27
N PHE A 194 15.08 -8.12 -6.15
CA PHE A 194 15.37 -7.76 -7.54
C PHE A 194 14.07 -7.49 -8.29
N ASP A 195 13.16 -8.47 -8.30
CA ASP A 195 11.83 -8.36 -8.91
C ASP A 195 11.05 -7.18 -8.33
N TRP A 196 11.05 -7.04 -7.01
CA TRP A 196 10.37 -5.93 -6.35
C TRP A 196 10.88 -4.56 -6.82
N LYS A 197 12.20 -4.38 -6.88
CA LYS A 197 12.81 -3.14 -7.38
C LYS A 197 12.47 -2.89 -8.85
N THR A 198 12.38 -3.93 -9.67
CA THR A 198 11.97 -3.81 -11.07
C THR A 198 10.54 -3.25 -11.16
N ILE A 199 9.59 -3.80 -10.41
CA ILE A 199 8.20 -3.31 -10.36
C ILE A 199 8.17 -1.85 -9.87
N GLN A 200 8.89 -1.52 -8.78
CA GLN A 200 8.94 -0.15 -8.25
C GLN A 200 9.44 0.86 -9.28
N ARG A 201 10.45 0.50 -10.08
CA ARG A 201 10.97 1.36 -11.16
C ARG A 201 9.93 1.59 -12.24
N GLN A 202 9.23 0.54 -12.67
CA GLN A 202 8.18 0.64 -13.68
C GLN A 202 7.00 1.48 -13.17
N CYS A 203 6.61 1.34 -11.89
CA CYS A 203 5.62 2.22 -11.26
C CYS A 203 6.05 3.69 -11.39
N MET A 204 7.27 4.04 -10.96
CA MET A 204 7.73 5.44 -11.00
C MET A 204 7.86 5.97 -12.43
N GLU A 205 8.28 5.15 -13.40
CA GLU A 205 8.37 5.53 -14.82
C GLU A 205 7.00 5.85 -15.43
N SER A 206 5.96 5.09 -15.06
CA SER A 206 4.61 5.29 -15.58
C SER A 206 3.97 6.63 -15.22
N THR A 207 4.56 7.38 -14.27
CA THR A 207 4.03 8.65 -13.77
C THR A 207 4.69 9.91 -14.34
N LYS A 208 5.78 9.74 -15.11
CA LYS A 208 6.57 10.82 -15.71
C LYS A 208 5.87 11.51 -16.88
#